data_AF-A0A837BTH8-F1
#
_entry.id   AF-A0A837BTH8-F1
#
_cell.length_a   1.000
_cell.length_b   1.000
_cell.length_c   1.000
_cell.angle_alpha   90.00
_cell.angle_beta   90.00
_cell.angle_gamma   90.00
#
_symmetry.space_group_name_H-M   'P 1'
#
loop_
_entity.id
_entity.type
_entity.pdbx_description
1 polymer ?
#
loop_
_entity_poly.entity_id
_entity_poly.type
_entity_poly.pdbx_seq_one_letter_code
_entity_poly.pdbx_strand_id
1 'polypeptide(L)'
;MANAHIAAKDAVYKGMQNFKEAIMSEIECAQIAKVISYDNKKHVADIQPLAVGPDGQQSAQYLDVPVSANCYLMDEFIDSLKSGESWLKQNGISLPKKKLMKKGAIVVTVVLDNDSTNWDGSGNTFDTDTSRLHDANDAIVIGVLGGDIF
;
A
#
# COMPACT_ATOMS: atom_id res chain seq x y z
N MET A 1 10.10 -41.08 -31.94
CA MET A 1 9.99 -39.75 -32.60
C MET A 1 8.93 -38.96 -31.85
N ALA A 2 9.30 -37.85 -31.21
CA ALA A 2 8.33 -37.00 -30.52
C ALA A 2 7.35 -36.42 -31.57
N ASN A 3 6.04 -36.64 -31.39
CA ASN A 3 5.01 -36.22 -32.33
C ASN A 3 5.01 -34.68 -32.45
N ALA A 4 5.32 -34.15 -33.63
CA ALA A 4 5.37 -32.71 -33.91
C ALA A 4 4.06 -31.98 -33.53
N HIS A 5 2.92 -32.67 -33.59
CA HIS A 5 1.63 -32.14 -33.13
C HIS A 5 1.53 -31.96 -31.61
N ILE A 6 2.23 -32.75 -30.79
CA ILE A 6 2.27 -32.59 -29.33
C ILE A 6 3.17 -31.40 -28.99
N ALA A 7 4.34 -31.30 -29.62
CA ALA A 7 5.25 -30.17 -29.44
C ALA A 7 4.63 -28.82 -29.87
N ALA A 8 3.83 -28.80 -30.95
CA ALA A 8 3.10 -27.61 -31.39
C ALA A 8 2.00 -27.21 -30.40
N LYS A 9 1.26 -28.19 -29.83
CA LYS A 9 0.27 -27.92 -28.78
C LYS A 9 0.94 -27.36 -27.53
N ASP A 10 2.04 -27.96 -27.08
CA ASP A 10 2.78 -27.51 -25.91
C ASP A 10 3.34 -26.08 -26.08
N ALA A 11 3.79 -25.73 -27.29
CA ALA A 11 4.24 -24.38 -27.61
C ALA A 11 3.10 -23.35 -27.55
N VAL A 12 1.91 -23.70 -28.07
CA VAL A 12 0.72 -22.83 -27.98
C VAL A 12 0.25 -22.69 -26.53
N TYR A 13 0.23 -23.77 -25.76
CA TYR A 13 -0.13 -23.72 -24.34
C TYR A 13 0.85 -22.85 -23.54
N LYS A 14 2.16 -23.00 -23.77
CA LYS A 14 3.17 -22.12 -23.15
C LYS A 14 3.01 -20.66 -23.58
N GLY A 15 2.70 -20.40 -24.85
CA GLY A 15 2.42 -19.05 -25.33
C GLY A 15 1.22 -18.42 -24.62
N MET A 16 0.11 -19.17 -24.49
CA MET A 16 -1.08 -18.72 -23.77
C MET A 16 -0.81 -18.52 -22.27
N GLN A 17 0.00 -19.40 -21.66
CA GLN A 17 0.37 -19.28 -20.26
C GLN A 17 1.23 -18.03 -20.02
N ASN A 18 2.25 -17.78 -20.86
CA ASN A 18 3.07 -16.58 -20.76
C ASN A 18 2.25 -15.31 -20.98
N PHE A 19 1.30 -15.32 -21.92
CA PHE A 19 0.39 -14.20 -22.14
C PHE A 19 -0.50 -13.93 -20.92
N LYS A 20 -1.04 -14.98 -20.29
CA LYS A 20 -1.79 -14.87 -19.04
C LYS A 20 -0.91 -14.32 -17.92
N GLU A 21 0.31 -14.82 -17.77
CA GLU A 21 1.25 -14.36 -16.75
C GLU A 21 1.63 -12.89 -16.95
N ALA A 22 1.81 -12.44 -18.20
CA ALA A 22 2.06 -11.04 -18.53
C ALA A 22 0.90 -10.13 -18.09
N ILE A 23 -0.35 -10.48 -18.45
CA ILE A 23 -1.53 -9.71 -18.01
C ILE A 23 -1.61 -9.65 -16.49
N MET A 24 -1.42 -10.78 -15.81
CA MET A 24 -1.52 -10.83 -14.34
C MET A 24 -0.38 -10.07 -13.65
N SER A 25 0.77 -9.89 -14.32
CA SER A 25 1.90 -9.12 -13.79
C SER A 25 1.71 -7.61 -13.90
N GLU A 26 0.84 -7.15 -14.80
CA GLU A 26 0.48 -5.73 -14.97
C GLU A 26 -0.62 -5.28 -14.01
N ILE A 27 -1.35 -6.22 -13.40
CA ILE A 27 -2.43 -5.91 -12.46
C ILE A 27 -1.83 -5.74 -11.06
N GLU A 28 -1.72 -4.50 -10.59
CA GLU A 28 -1.36 -4.22 -9.21
C GLU A 28 -2.58 -4.34 -8.28
N CYS A 29 -2.48 -5.16 -7.23
CA CYS A 29 -3.57 -5.38 -6.28
C CYS A 29 -3.21 -4.89 -4.88
N ALA A 30 -2.34 -5.63 -4.19
CA ALA A 30 -1.95 -5.33 -2.83
C ALA A 30 -0.50 -5.72 -2.60
N GLN A 31 0.21 -4.89 -1.85
CA GLN A 31 1.62 -5.09 -1.61
C GLN A 31 2.05 -4.58 -0.24
N ILE A 32 3.11 -5.21 0.27
CA ILE A 32 3.78 -4.76 1.49
C ILE A 32 4.80 -3.70 1.09
N ALA A 33 4.72 -2.55 1.73
CA ALA A 33 5.60 -1.42 1.48
C ALA A 33 6.20 -0.88 2.79
N LYS A 34 7.29 -0.14 2.65
CA LYS A 34 7.93 0.60 3.74
C LYS A 34 7.73 2.09 3.54
N VAL A 35 7.33 2.78 4.58
CA VAL A 35 7.16 4.24 4.59
C VAL A 35 8.53 4.92 4.52
N ILE A 36 8.75 5.73 3.50
CA ILE A 36 9.97 6.52 3.30
C ILE A 36 9.82 7.91 3.92
N SER A 37 8.65 8.52 3.75
CA SER A 37 8.26 9.81 4.30
C SER A 37 6.78 9.78 4.69
N TYR A 38 6.37 10.61 5.64
CA TYR A 38 4.96 10.74 6.03
C TYR A 38 4.64 12.19 6.40
N ASP A 39 3.64 12.77 5.73
CA ASP A 39 3.08 14.09 6.05
C ASP A 39 1.83 13.92 6.92
N ASN A 40 1.99 14.13 8.22
CA ASN A 40 0.91 14.04 9.20
C ASN A 40 -0.24 15.04 8.96
N LYS A 41 -0.02 16.16 8.26
CA LYS A 41 -1.05 17.20 8.08
C LYS A 41 -2.00 16.86 6.95
N LYS A 42 -1.48 16.21 5.91
CA LYS A 42 -2.23 15.82 4.72
C LYS A 42 -2.64 14.34 4.74
N HIS A 43 -2.10 13.57 5.69
CA HIS A 43 -2.27 12.12 5.76
C HIS A 43 -1.84 11.41 4.48
N VAL A 44 -0.70 11.83 3.93
CA VAL A 44 -0.08 11.22 2.75
C VAL A 44 1.31 10.71 3.09
N ALA A 45 1.72 9.60 2.48
CA ALA A 45 3.01 8.96 2.71
C ALA A 45 3.68 8.61 1.39
N ASP A 46 5.00 8.78 1.31
CA ASP A 46 5.74 8.13 0.25
C ASP A 46 6.15 6.73 0.70
N ILE A 47 5.91 5.74 -0.14
CA ILE A 47 6.10 4.33 0.19
C ILE A 47 6.97 3.62 -0.84
N GLN A 48 7.74 2.64 -0.37
CA GLN A 48 8.57 1.78 -1.22
C GLN A 48 8.07 0.35 -1.10
N PRO A 49 7.51 -0.25 -2.17
CA PRO A 49 7.20 -1.67 -2.18
C PRO A 49 8.44 -2.51 -1.87
N LEU A 50 8.22 -3.59 -1.10
CA LEU A 50 9.30 -4.48 -0.64
C LEU A 50 9.47 -5.73 -1.50
N ALA A 51 8.44 -6.11 -2.26
CA ALA A 51 8.53 -7.22 -3.19
C ALA A 51 9.53 -6.85 -4.30
N VAL A 52 10.48 -7.73 -4.56
CA VAL A 52 11.41 -7.60 -5.67
C VAL A 52 10.87 -8.43 -6.82
N GLY A 53 10.88 -7.88 -8.03
CA GLY A 53 10.45 -8.60 -9.22
C GLY A 53 11.31 -9.86 -9.46
N PRO A 54 10.84 -10.82 -10.28
CA PRO A 54 11.61 -12.02 -10.63
C PRO A 54 13.01 -11.70 -11.19
N ASP A 55 13.15 -10.55 -11.85
CA ASP A 55 14.39 -10.06 -12.45
C ASP A 55 15.33 -9.34 -11.47
N GLY A 56 14.99 -9.32 -10.17
CA GLY A 56 15.79 -8.65 -9.15
C GLY A 56 15.62 -7.13 -9.09
N GLN A 57 14.75 -6.55 -9.94
CA GLN A 57 14.46 -5.11 -9.92
C GLN A 57 13.53 -4.75 -8.76
N GLN A 58 13.85 -3.65 -8.09
CA GLN A 58 12.99 -3.05 -7.07
C GLN A 58 11.92 -2.21 -7.74
N SER A 59 10.69 -2.25 -7.21
CA SER A 59 9.62 -1.37 -7.67
C SER A 59 9.98 0.10 -7.47
N ALA A 60 9.39 0.98 -8.27
CA ALA A 60 9.49 2.41 -8.04
C ALA A 60 8.85 2.79 -6.69
N GLN A 61 9.29 3.91 -6.12
CA GLN A 61 8.67 4.51 -4.94
C GLN A 61 7.35 5.16 -5.35
N TYR A 62 6.30 4.95 -4.56
CA TYR A 62 5.00 5.58 -4.78
C TYR A 62 4.95 6.84 -3.93
N LEU A 63 4.47 7.93 -4.51
CA LEU A 63 4.53 9.27 -3.93
C LEU A 63 3.14 9.72 -3.51
N ASP A 64 3.08 10.53 -2.44
CA ASP A 64 1.84 11.16 -1.97
C ASP A 64 0.66 10.19 -1.77
N VAL A 65 0.95 8.95 -1.37
CA VAL A 65 -0.05 7.89 -1.20
C VAL A 65 -0.92 8.21 0.01
N PRO A 66 -2.25 8.35 -0.14
CA PRO A 66 -3.15 8.63 0.97
C PRO A 66 -3.15 7.47 1.98
N VAL A 67 -3.22 7.85 3.26
CA VAL A 67 -3.21 6.94 4.39
C VAL A 67 -4.60 6.87 4.99
N SER A 68 -5.13 5.66 5.15
CA SER A 68 -6.45 5.45 5.72
C SER A 68 -6.52 5.91 7.19
N ALA A 69 -7.66 6.45 7.60
CA ALA A 69 -7.84 7.04 8.92
C ALA A 69 -7.51 6.07 10.07
N ASN A 70 -7.85 4.80 9.93
CA ASN A 70 -7.52 3.76 10.92
C ASN A 70 -6.01 3.62 11.20
N CYS A 71 -5.13 4.07 10.30
CA CYS A 71 -3.68 3.98 10.47
C CYS A 71 -3.08 5.11 11.32
N TYR A 72 -3.71 6.29 11.38
CA TYR A 72 -3.16 7.45 12.10
C TYR A 72 -4.04 7.94 13.26
N LEU A 73 -5.34 7.63 13.28
CA LEU A 73 -6.27 8.14 14.30
C LEU A 73 -5.83 7.79 15.74
N MET A 74 -5.26 6.59 15.94
CA MET A 74 -4.75 6.20 17.26
C MET A 74 -3.52 7.03 17.68
N ASP A 75 -2.63 7.35 16.73
CA ASP A 75 -1.46 8.18 17.01
C ASP A 75 -1.88 9.62 17.38
N GLU A 76 -2.87 10.16 16.68
CA GLU A 76 -3.43 11.49 16.99
C GLU A 76 -4.17 11.53 18.32
N PHE A 77 -4.95 10.49 18.60
CA PHE A 77 -5.62 10.33 19.89
C PHE A 77 -4.59 10.30 21.03
N ILE A 78 -3.53 9.49 20.90
CA ILE A 78 -2.44 9.45 21.89
C ILE A 78 -1.74 10.80 22.01
N ASP A 79 -1.46 11.48 20.89
CA ASP A 79 -0.84 12.81 20.90
C ASP A 79 -1.70 13.84 21.64
N SER A 80 -3.04 13.80 21.48
CA SER A 80 -3.96 14.67 22.22
C SER A 80 -3.90 14.45 23.75
N LEU A 81 -3.68 13.20 24.17
CA LEU A 81 -3.58 12.80 25.58
C LEU A 81 -2.24 13.16 26.22
N LYS A 82 -1.19 13.50 25.45
CA LYS A 82 0.12 13.88 26.01
C LYS A 82 0.05 15.09 26.93
N SER A 83 -0.91 15.99 26.70
CA SER A 83 -1.17 17.14 27.59
C SER A 83 -1.52 16.72 29.02
N GLY A 84 -2.12 15.54 29.19
CA GLY A 84 -2.49 14.94 30.48
C GLY A 84 -1.55 13.83 30.94
N GLU A 85 -0.39 13.63 30.30
CA GLU A 85 0.49 12.48 30.56
C GLU A 85 0.92 12.39 32.04
N SER A 86 1.14 13.52 32.70
CA SER A 86 1.47 13.56 34.14
C SER A 86 0.36 13.00 35.01
N TRP A 87 -0.89 13.33 34.72
CA TRP A 87 -2.05 12.79 35.44
C TRP A 87 -2.26 11.30 35.11
N LEU A 88 -2.10 10.91 33.85
CA LEU A 88 -2.21 9.51 33.43
C LEU A 88 -1.18 8.62 34.15
N LYS A 89 0.07 9.07 34.22
CA LYS A 89 1.14 8.37 34.95
C LYS A 89 0.86 8.25 36.44
N GLN A 90 0.32 9.30 37.07
CA GLN A 90 -0.07 9.26 38.49
C GLN A 90 -1.19 8.25 38.76
N ASN A 91 -2.04 7.99 37.77
CA ASN A 91 -3.12 6.99 37.85
C ASN A 91 -2.73 5.63 37.25
N GLY A 92 -1.43 5.38 37.03
CA GLY A 92 -0.92 4.09 36.56
C GLY A 92 -1.15 3.79 35.07
N ILE A 93 -1.56 4.78 34.27
CA ILE A 93 -1.79 4.63 32.83
C ILE A 93 -0.56 5.12 32.06
N SER A 94 0.11 4.21 31.34
CA SER A 94 1.23 4.54 30.45
C SER A 94 0.80 4.61 28.99
N LEU A 95 1.08 5.74 28.32
CA LEU A 95 0.82 5.89 26.89
C LEU A 95 1.90 5.20 26.04
N PRO A 96 1.55 4.62 24.88
CA PRO A 96 2.53 4.11 23.93
C PRO A 96 3.46 5.23 23.47
N LYS A 97 4.78 4.98 23.51
CA LYS A 97 5.79 5.98 23.11
C LYS A 97 6.03 6.02 21.60
N LYS A 98 5.79 4.90 20.91
CA LYS A 98 6.05 4.75 19.48
C LYS A 98 4.75 5.00 18.70
N LYS A 99 4.80 5.90 17.72
CA LYS A 99 3.75 6.06 16.71
C LYS A 99 3.71 4.84 15.80
N LEU A 100 2.50 4.43 15.42
CA LEU A 100 2.26 3.37 14.44
C LEU A 100 2.68 3.85 13.04
N MET A 101 2.14 5.00 12.61
CA MET A 101 2.43 5.58 11.31
C MET A 101 3.61 6.56 11.41
N LYS A 102 4.76 6.15 10.86
CA LYS A 102 6.00 6.93 10.86
C LYS A 102 6.93 6.46 9.74
N LYS A 103 7.96 7.26 9.45
CA LYS A 103 9.08 6.83 8.61
C LYS A 103 9.64 5.48 9.09
N GLY A 104 9.78 4.54 8.16
CA GLY A 104 10.24 3.18 8.40
C GLY A 104 9.16 2.20 8.83
N ALA A 105 7.90 2.63 9.03
CA ALA A 105 6.80 1.72 9.28
C ALA A 105 6.58 0.78 8.09
N ILE A 106 6.18 -0.46 8.38
CA ILE A 106 5.82 -1.46 7.38
C ILE A 106 4.29 -1.46 7.27
N VAL A 107 3.80 -1.31 6.05
CA VAL A 107 2.38 -1.10 5.75
C VAL A 107 1.90 -2.04 4.66
N VAL A 108 0.59 -2.30 4.64
CA VAL A 108 -0.11 -2.87 3.49
C VAL A 108 -0.71 -1.74 2.69
N THR A 109 -0.46 -1.78 1.40
CA THR A 109 -1.02 -0.85 0.42
C THR A 109 -1.89 -1.63 -0.54
N VAL A 110 -3.04 -1.07 -0.89
CA VAL A 110 -3.93 -1.61 -1.92
C VAL A 110 -4.00 -0.59 -3.04
N VAL A 111 -3.95 -1.08 -4.28
CA VAL A 111 -4.16 -0.29 -5.47
C VAL A 111 -5.65 -0.36 -5.83
N LEU A 112 -6.26 0.79 -6.06
CA LEU A 112 -7.67 0.87 -6.42
C LEU A 112 -7.88 0.44 -7.88
N ASP A 113 -9.06 -0.12 -8.13
CA ASP A 113 -9.44 -0.62 -9.45
C ASP A 113 -9.53 0.50 -10.49
N ASN A 114 -9.88 1.72 -10.09
CA ASN A 114 -10.05 2.87 -10.97
C ASN A 114 -9.29 4.09 -10.42
N ASP A 115 -9.03 5.04 -11.31
CA ASP A 115 -8.46 6.34 -10.96
C ASP A 115 -9.23 7.05 -9.84
N SER A 116 -8.51 7.44 -8.80
CA SER A 116 -9.01 8.02 -7.56
C SER A 116 -8.71 9.51 -7.40
N THR A 117 -8.07 10.14 -8.39
CA THR A 117 -7.56 11.52 -8.34
C THR A 117 -8.64 12.55 -7.98
N ASN A 118 -9.86 12.37 -8.49
CA ASN A 118 -10.98 13.30 -8.29
C ASN A 118 -11.84 12.99 -7.06
N TRP A 119 -11.50 11.97 -6.27
CA TRP A 119 -12.24 11.67 -5.06
C TRP A 119 -11.97 12.71 -3.98
N ASP A 120 -13.04 13.32 -3.45
CA ASP A 120 -12.98 14.41 -2.47
C ASP A 120 -13.02 13.94 -1.00
N GLY A 121 -12.96 12.63 -0.77
CA GLY A 121 -13.10 12.02 0.55
C GLY A 121 -14.55 11.90 1.05
N SER A 122 -15.54 12.30 0.25
CA SER A 122 -16.96 12.16 0.59
C SER A 122 -17.51 10.78 0.20
N GLY A 123 -18.72 10.48 0.68
CA GLY A 123 -19.48 9.30 0.27
C GLY A 123 -20.22 9.48 -1.06
N ASN A 124 -19.92 10.52 -1.84
CA ASN A 124 -20.57 10.80 -3.11
C ASN A 124 -19.87 10.10 -4.28
N THR A 125 -20.57 9.99 -5.40
CA THR A 125 -19.98 9.54 -6.67
C THR A 125 -19.01 10.59 -7.21
N PHE A 126 -17.91 10.16 -7.80
CA PHE A 126 -16.93 11.01 -8.47
C PHE A 126 -16.59 10.45 -9.86
N ASP A 127 -16.18 11.32 -10.78
CA ASP A 127 -15.74 10.94 -12.12
C ASP A 127 -14.23 10.67 -12.14
N THR A 128 -13.80 9.60 -12.81
CA THR A 128 -12.38 9.26 -12.97
C THR A 128 -11.71 10.26 -13.93
N ASP A 129 -10.50 10.73 -13.61
CA ASP A 129 -9.76 11.66 -14.49
C ASP A 129 -9.15 10.94 -15.70
N THR A 130 -8.73 9.69 -15.50
CA THR A 130 -8.11 8.83 -16.51
C THR A 130 -8.78 7.46 -16.58
N SER A 131 -8.42 6.68 -17.60
CA SER A 131 -8.84 5.28 -17.77
C SER A 131 -7.84 4.29 -17.17
N ARG A 132 -6.99 4.72 -16.23
CA ARG A 132 -6.06 3.82 -15.53
C ARG A 132 -6.83 2.82 -14.69
N LEU A 133 -6.39 1.57 -14.71
CA LEU A 133 -6.95 0.47 -13.91
C LEU A 133 -5.80 -0.24 -13.22
N HIS A 134 -5.96 -0.54 -11.93
CA HIS A 134 -4.95 -1.28 -11.16
C HIS A 134 -3.54 -0.65 -11.23
N ASP A 135 -3.47 0.68 -11.14
CA ASP A 135 -2.24 1.46 -11.31
C ASP A 135 -1.66 1.96 -9.97
N ALA A 136 -0.34 1.86 -9.82
CA ALA A 136 0.42 2.31 -8.65
C ALA A 136 0.05 3.71 -8.12
N ASN A 137 -0.33 4.63 -9.01
CA ASN A 137 -0.68 6.01 -8.65
C ASN A 137 -1.99 6.09 -7.83
N ASP A 138 -2.83 5.07 -7.92
CA ASP A 138 -4.14 4.97 -7.25
C ASP A 138 -4.07 4.09 -5.99
N ALA A 139 -2.90 4.06 -5.35
CA ALA A 139 -2.65 3.30 -4.15
C ALA A 139 -3.21 4.00 -2.88
N ILE A 140 -3.60 3.20 -1.89
CA ILE A 140 -4.00 3.64 -0.56
C ILE A 140 -3.33 2.76 0.50
N VAL A 141 -2.76 3.36 1.53
CA VAL A 141 -2.30 2.62 2.71
C VAL A 141 -3.50 2.26 3.57
N ILE A 142 -3.78 0.97 3.74
CA ILE A 142 -4.96 0.47 4.47
C ILE A 142 -4.65 -0.05 5.88
N GLY A 143 -3.37 -0.31 6.17
CA GLY A 143 -2.98 -0.89 7.45
C GLY A 143 -1.49 -0.77 7.73
N VAL A 144 -1.15 -0.55 9.00
CA VAL A 144 0.21 -0.67 9.52
C VAL A 144 0.38 -2.10 10.06
N LEU A 145 1.29 -2.88 9.49
CA LEU A 145 1.50 -4.29 9.89
C LEU A 145 2.24 -4.43 11.21
N GLY A 146 3.14 -3.50 11.51
CA GLY A 146 4.15 -3.74 12.53
C GLY A 146 5.50 -4.15 11.92
N GLY A 147 6.56 -3.42 12.28
CA GLY A 147 7.98 -3.79 12.21
C GLY A 147 8.58 -3.71 13.63
N ASP A 148 9.78 -3.15 13.85
CA ASP A 148 10.40 -2.91 15.18
C ASP A 148 9.61 -1.96 16.14
N ILE A 149 8.29 -1.86 15.96
CA ILE A 149 7.32 -1.07 16.69
C ILE A 149 6.84 -1.77 17.98
N PHE A 150 7.13 -3.07 18.15
CA PHE A 150 7.11 -3.74 19.45
C PHE A 150 8.51 -3.66 20.08
#